data_AF-A0A0S8CEU0-F1
#
_entry.id   AF-A0A0S8CEU0-F1
#
_cell.length_a   1.000
_cell.length_b   1.000
_cell.length_c   1.000
_cell.angle_alpha   90.00
_cell.angle_beta   90.00
_cell.angle_gamma   90.00
#
_symmetry.space_group_name_H-M   'P 1'
#
loop_
_entity.id
_entity.type
_entity.pdbx_description
1 polymer ?
#
loop_
_entity_poly.entity_id
_entity_poly.type
_entity_poly.pdbx_seq_one_letter_code
_entity_poly.pdbx_strand_id
1 'polypeptide(L)'
;MNDIHIHCGDENMAKKDIIDNMPTRAFMMANEAIVRGALEADAKLASFYPGSPTSEILDNFNSLQEHFDYKFTIAANEKVALEPIAGASMAGFRSFSSMKSV
;
A
#
# COMPACT_ATOMS: atom_id res chain seq x y z
N MET A 1 -0.47 24.78 -22.42
CA MET A 1 -0.39 23.31 -22.54
C MET A 1 0.87 22.95 -21.77
N ASN A 2 0.74 22.77 -20.45
CA ASN A 2 1.92 22.69 -19.57
C ASN A 2 2.62 21.36 -19.79
N ASP A 3 3.92 21.42 -20.06
CA ASP A 3 4.81 20.27 -20.18
C ASP A 3 4.75 19.47 -18.88
N ILE A 4 4.10 18.31 -18.93
CA ILE A 4 4.05 17.37 -17.82
C ILE A 4 5.39 16.63 -17.86
N HIS A 5 6.37 17.14 -17.12
CA HIS A 5 7.64 16.43 -16.92
C HIS A 5 7.35 15.09 -16.21
N ILE A 6 7.44 14.00 -16.96
CA ILE A 6 7.33 12.64 -16.42
C ILE A 6 8.70 12.32 -15.81
N HIS A 7 8.82 12.48 -14.50
CA HIS A 7 10.07 12.20 -13.80
C HIS A 7 10.14 10.70 -13.45
N CYS A 8 11.17 10.03 -13.94
CA CYS A 8 11.40 8.60 -13.76
C CYS A 8 12.36 8.35 -12.58
N GLY A 9 11.95 7.57 -11.59
CA GLY A 9 12.86 6.70 -10.84
C GLY A 9 13.52 7.22 -9.56
N ASP A 10 13.09 8.31 -8.94
CA ASP A 10 13.53 8.62 -7.56
C ASP A 10 12.62 7.94 -6.52
N GLU A 11 13.16 6.99 -5.77
CA GLU A 11 12.49 6.29 -4.64
C GLU A 11 11.88 7.26 -3.60
N ASN A 12 12.50 8.43 -3.42
CA ASN A 12 12.01 9.48 -2.53
C ASN A 12 10.83 10.28 -3.12
N MET A 13 10.70 10.30 -4.44
CA MET A 13 9.66 11.08 -5.12
C MET A 13 8.34 10.33 -5.21
N ALA A 14 8.35 9.00 -5.37
CA ALA A 14 7.13 8.19 -5.34
C ALA A 14 6.42 8.29 -3.97
N LYS A 15 7.19 8.25 -2.87
CA LYS A 15 6.65 8.44 -1.51
C LYS A 15 6.12 9.84 -1.30
N LYS A 16 6.85 10.85 -1.77
CA LYS A 16 6.41 12.24 -1.72
C LYS A 16 5.09 12.44 -2.47
N ASP A 17 4.92 11.80 -3.63
CA ASP A 17 3.67 11.87 -4.40
C ASP A 17 2.49 11.22 -3.65
N ILE A 18 2.73 10.10 -2.95
CA ILE A 18 1.71 9.46 -2.09
C ILE A 18 1.30 10.40 -0.95
N ILE A 19 2.26 11.06 -0.30
CA ILE A 19 2.00 11.96 0.85
C ILE A 19 1.34 13.27 0.41
N ASP A 20 1.85 13.90 -0.65
CA ASP A 20 1.37 15.20 -1.13
C ASP A 20 -0.01 15.10 -1.79
N ASN A 21 -0.44 13.89 -2.18
CA ASN A 21 -1.73 13.58 -2.79
C ASN A 21 -2.09 14.52 -3.95
N MET A 22 -1.08 14.89 -4.75
CA MET A 22 -1.27 15.73 -5.92
C MET A 22 -1.48 14.84 -7.15
N PRO A 23 -2.41 15.19 -8.06
CA PRO A 23 -2.62 14.45 -9.31
C PRO A 23 -1.46 14.74 -10.27
N THR A 24 -0.32 14.12 -10.03
CA THR A 24 0.88 14.21 -10.87
C THR A 24 1.08 12.91 -11.66
N ARG A 25 1.82 12.99 -12.78
CA ARG A 25 2.26 11.78 -13.50
C ARG A 25 3.60 11.35 -12.93
N ALA A 26 3.60 10.26 -12.17
CA ALA A 26 4.80 9.64 -11.64
C ALA A 26 5.01 8.24 -12.24
N PHE A 27 6.28 7.84 -12.42
CA PHE A 27 6.62 6.43 -12.59
C PHE A 27 6.73 5.78 -11.22
N MET A 28 5.99 4.69 -11.01
CA MET A 28 5.96 3.95 -9.75
C MET A 28 6.20 2.46 -10.01
N MET A 29 6.83 1.79 -9.07
CA MET A 29 6.84 0.33 -9.03
C MET A 29 5.43 -0.19 -8.77
N ALA A 30 5.10 -1.39 -9.26
CA ALA A 30 3.77 -1.98 -9.05
C ALA A 30 3.41 -2.08 -7.56
N ASN A 31 4.37 -2.44 -6.71
CA ASN A 31 4.20 -2.53 -5.26
C ASN A 31 3.85 -1.16 -4.64
N GLU A 32 4.45 -0.07 -5.12
CA GLU A 32 4.14 1.29 -4.66
C GLU A 32 2.75 1.74 -5.15
N ALA A 33 2.40 1.42 -6.39
CA ALA A 33 1.09 1.74 -6.96
C ALA A 33 -0.05 1.03 -6.21
N ILE A 34 0.16 -0.22 -5.78
CA ILE A 34 -0.80 -0.97 -4.95
C ILE A 34 -1.00 -0.27 -3.59
N VAL A 35 0.09 0.13 -2.94
CA VAL A 35 0.04 0.84 -1.65
C VAL A 35 -0.72 2.16 -1.81
N ARG A 36 -0.38 2.95 -2.84
CA ARG A 36 -1.08 4.18 -3.16
C ARG A 36 -2.59 3.95 -3.34
N GLY A 37 -2.97 2.96 -4.16
CA GLY A 37 -4.38 2.65 -4.38
C GLY A 37 -5.12 2.23 -3.11
N ALA A 38 -4.46 1.49 -2.22
CA ALA A 38 -5.03 1.11 -0.93
C ALA A 38 -5.22 2.32 0.01
N LEU A 39 -4.25 3.25 0.03
CA LEU A 39 -4.32 4.47 0.85
C LEU A 39 -5.35 5.46 0.30
N GLU A 40 -5.40 5.67 -1.01
CA GLU A 40 -6.41 6.50 -1.68
C GLU A 40 -7.83 5.93 -1.50
N ALA A 41 -7.95 4.60 -1.40
CA ALA A 41 -9.20 3.94 -1.06
C ALA A 41 -9.56 4.04 0.43
N ASP A 42 -8.76 4.70 1.29
CA ASP A 42 -8.97 4.79 2.74
C ASP A 42 -9.04 3.41 3.43
N ALA A 43 -8.16 2.48 3.05
CA ALA A 43 -8.04 1.19 3.74
C ALA A 43 -7.56 1.40 5.18
N LYS A 44 -8.41 1.06 6.16
CA LYS A 44 -8.13 1.24 7.60
C LYS A 44 -7.34 0.10 8.23
N LEU A 45 -7.38 -1.08 7.61
CA LEU A 45 -6.65 -2.25 8.06
C LEU A 45 -5.96 -2.95 6.89
N ALA A 46 -4.68 -3.23 7.03
CA ALA A 46 -3.92 -4.07 6.12
C ALA A 46 -3.35 -5.31 6.83
N SER A 47 -3.22 -6.44 6.13
CA SER A 47 -2.58 -7.64 6.69
C SER A 47 -1.69 -8.33 5.68
N PHE A 48 -0.49 -8.70 6.14
CA PHE A 48 0.61 -9.11 5.28
C PHE A 48 1.10 -10.50 5.64
N TYR A 49 1.25 -11.37 4.64
CA TYR A 49 2.15 -12.51 4.72
C TYR A 49 3.32 -12.28 3.76
N PRO A 50 4.45 -11.75 4.24
CA PRO A 50 5.51 -11.25 3.37
C PRO A 50 6.24 -12.38 2.64
N GLY A 51 6.60 -12.12 1.38
CA GLY A 51 7.45 -12.98 0.57
C GLY A 51 7.69 -12.35 -0.80
N SER A 52 8.89 -12.50 -1.36
CA SER A 52 9.20 -11.99 -2.70
C SER A 52 8.21 -12.56 -3.72
N PRO A 53 7.66 -11.73 -4.63
CA PRO A 53 8.02 -10.35 -4.96
C PRO A 53 7.16 -9.26 -4.27
N THR A 54 6.52 -9.56 -3.13
CA THR A 54 5.51 -8.69 -2.48
C THR A 54 5.97 -8.08 -1.15
N SER A 55 7.20 -8.32 -0.72
CA SER A 55 7.72 -7.84 0.57
C SER A 55 7.74 -6.31 0.66
N GLU A 56 8.03 -5.63 -0.45
CA GLU A 56 8.15 -4.17 -0.50
C GLU A 56 6.81 -3.46 -0.27
N ILE A 57 5.67 -4.16 -0.44
CA ILE A 57 4.36 -3.61 -0.11
C ILE A 57 4.28 -3.35 1.41
N LEU A 58 4.70 -4.33 2.23
CA LEU A 58 4.75 -4.17 3.70
C LEU A 58 5.72 -3.04 4.09
N ASP A 59 6.90 -2.99 3.50
CA ASP A 59 7.89 -1.95 3.81
C ASP A 59 7.37 -0.54 3.51
N ASN A 60 6.64 -0.39 2.40
CA ASN A 60 6.00 0.87 2.05
C ASN A 60 4.89 1.26 3.05
N PHE A 61 4.00 0.33 3.41
CA PHE A 61 3.01 0.56 4.48
C PHE A 61 3.67 0.82 5.84
N ASN A 62 4.84 0.27 6.14
CA ASN A 62 5.54 0.62 7.37
C ASN A 62 6.07 2.06 7.30
N SER A 63 6.67 2.45 6.17
CA SER A 63 7.27 3.79 6.00
C SER A 63 6.27 4.94 5.97
N LEU A 64 4.99 4.66 5.67
CA LEU A 64 3.93 5.67 5.56
C LEU A 64 3.04 5.74 6.80
N GLN A 65 3.31 4.93 7.84
CA GLN A 65 2.44 4.80 9.02
C GLN A 65 2.28 6.11 9.81
N GLU A 66 3.27 7.01 9.79
CA GLU A 66 3.19 8.31 10.46
C GLU A 66 2.34 9.34 9.70
N HIS A 67 2.02 9.07 8.43
CA HIS A 67 1.35 10.04 7.53
C HIS A 67 -0.13 9.76 7.33
N PHE A 68 -0.60 8.54 7.61
CA PHE A 68 -1.97 8.10 7.34
C PHE A 68 -2.56 7.32 8.51
N ASP A 69 -3.87 7.41 8.68
CA ASP A 69 -4.61 6.69 9.71
C ASP A 69 -5.04 5.29 9.23
N TYR A 70 -4.12 4.33 9.36
CA TYR A 70 -4.38 2.89 9.19
C TYR A 70 -3.57 2.05 10.17
N LYS A 71 -3.96 0.79 10.33
CA LYS A 71 -3.18 -0.22 11.05
C LYS A 71 -2.79 -1.35 10.12
N PHE A 72 -1.71 -2.05 10.45
CA PHE A 72 -1.37 -3.28 9.77
C PHE A 72 -0.86 -4.37 10.71
N THR A 73 -0.96 -5.62 10.23
CA THR A 73 -0.42 -6.80 10.92
C THR A 73 0.42 -7.64 9.99
N ILE A 74 1.37 -8.38 10.57
CA ILE A 74 2.15 -9.40 9.87
C ILE A 74 1.64 -10.76 10.36
N ALA A 75 1.22 -11.61 9.45
CA ALA A 75 0.64 -12.92 9.71
C ALA A 75 1.66 -14.05 9.53
N ALA A 76 1.36 -15.21 10.11
CA ALA A 76 2.22 -16.40 10.03
C ALA A 76 2.06 -17.20 8.72
N ASN A 77 0.94 -17.04 8.02
CA ASN A 77 0.64 -17.65 6.72
C ASN A 77 -0.48 -16.87 6.01
N GLU A 78 -0.75 -17.24 4.76
CA GLU A 78 -1.74 -16.61 3.87
C GLU A 78 -3.17 -16.67 4.42
N LYS A 79 -3.55 -17.80 5.02
CA LYS A 79 -4.87 -17.99 5.63
C LYS A 79 -5.07 -17.04 6.80
N VAL A 80 -4.08 -16.95 7.68
CA VAL A 80 -4.09 -16.07 8.86
C VAL A 80 -4.04 -14.59 8.46
N ALA A 81 -3.42 -14.24 7.32
CA ALA A 81 -3.48 -12.88 6.78
C ALA A 81 -4.89 -12.48 6.31
N LEU A 82 -5.67 -13.44 5.79
CA LEU A 82 -7.00 -13.18 5.27
C LEU A 82 -8.07 -13.01 6.37
N GLU A 83 -7.99 -13.79 7.45
CA GLU A 83 -8.96 -13.78 8.56
C GLU A 83 -9.25 -12.39 9.15
N PRO A 84 -8.26 -11.56 9.55
CA PRO A 84 -8.52 -10.23 10.10
C PRO A 84 -9.12 -9.28 9.07
N ILE A 85 -8.77 -9.42 7.79
CA ILE A 85 -9.25 -8.58 6.69
C ILE A 85 -10.70 -8.92 6.34
N ALA A 86 -11.05 -10.21 6.32
CA ALA A 86 -12.45 -10.63 6.19
C ALA A 86 -13.30 -10.07 7.34
N GLY A 87 -12.82 -10.16 8.58
CA GLY A 87 -13.49 -9.57 9.74
C GLY A 87 -13.68 -8.06 9.64
N ALA A 88 -12.62 -7.32 9.28
CA ALA A 88 -12.69 -5.87 9.10
C ALA A 88 -13.63 -5.45 7.97
N SER A 89 -13.62 -6.17 6.85
CA SER A 89 -14.55 -5.94 5.75
C SER A 89 -16.00 -6.16 6.16
N MET A 90 -16.30 -7.23 6.90
CA MET A 90 -17.66 -7.48 7.42
C MET A 90 -18.11 -6.43 8.44
N ALA A 91 -17.17 -5.85 9.19
CA ALA A 91 -17.42 -4.74 10.11
C ALA A 91 -17.59 -3.38 9.41
N GLY A 92 -17.52 -3.33 8.07
CA GLY A 92 -17.73 -2.12 7.27
C GLY A 92 -16.47 -1.30 7.02
N PHE A 93 -15.29 -1.80 7.38
CA PHE A 93 -14.03 -1.13 7.08
C PHE A 93 -13.46 -1.56 5.74
N ARG A 94 -12.95 -0.60 4.98
CA ARG A 94 -12.10 -0.89 3.83
C ARG A 94 -10.80 -1.49 4.34
N SER A 95 -10.41 -2.61 3.75
CA SER A 95 -9.30 -3.40 4.24
C SER A 95 -8.56 -4.06 3.08
N PHE A 96 -7.28 -4.35 3.29
CA PHE A 96 -6.36 -4.80 2.25
C PHE A 96 -5.52 -5.98 2.75
N SER A 97 -5.20 -6.92 1.87
CA SER A 97 -4.23 -7.97 2.19
C SER A 97 -3.24 -8.13 1.06
N SER A 98 -1.97 -8.38 1.40
CA SER A 98 -0.94 -8.77 0.45
C SER A 98 -0.22 -10.01 0.96
N MET A 99 -0.05 -10.98 0.06
CA MET A 99 0.54 -12.27 0.33
C MET A 99 1.34 -12.71 -0.90
N LYS A 100 2.39 -13.53 -0.70
CA LYS A 100 3.09 -14.17 -1.80
C LYS A 100 2.12 -14.99 -2.66
N SER A 101 2.52 -15.37 -3.88
CA SER A 101 1.76 -16.39 -4.62
C SER A 101 1.56 -17.62 -3.72
N VAL A 102 0.29 -17.98 -3.53
CA VAL A 102 -0.12 -19.24 -2.93
C VAL A 102 0.27 -20.41 -3.83
#